data_AF-A0A1H7H800-F1
#
_entry.id   AF-A0A1H7H800-F1
#
_cell.length_a   1.000
_cell.length_b   1.000
_cell.length_c   1.000
_cell.angle_alpha   90.00
_cell.angle_beta   90.00
_cell.angle_gamma   90.00
#
_symmetry.space_group_name_H-M   'P 1'
#
loop_
_entity.id
_entity.type
_entity.pdbx_description
1 polymer ?
#
loop_
_entity_poly.entity_id
_entity_poly.type
_entity_poly.pdbx_seq_one_letter_code
_entity_poly.pdbx_strand_id
1 'polypeptide(L)' 'MDDFLDELYPEITLETEDIVMTISLKKDYSQTKDVNVRKKEFIKDLNDFIKEFEETSESLEFMRYFDD' A
#
# COMPACT_ATOMS: atom_id res chain seq x y z
N MET A 1 -5.40 18.40 19.26
CA MET A 1 -6.08 17.11 19.09
C MET A 1 -5.42 16.46 17.89
N ASP A 2 -4.95 15.22 18.07
CA ASP A 2 -4.41 14.29 17.06
C ASP A 2 -2.96 14.39 16.54
N ASP A 3 -2.06 15.16 17.15
CA ASP A 3 -0.61 15.14 16.79
C ASP A 3 0.19 13.95 17.40
N PHE A 4 -0.49 12.89 17.86
CA PHE A 4 0.16 11.74 18.55
C PHE A 4 -0.02 10.39 17.84
N LEU A 5 -0.67 10.36 16.67
CA LEU A 5 -0.82 9.16 15.84
C LEU A 5 0.31 8.98 14.81
N ASP A 6 1.27 9.92 14.77
CA ASP A 6 2.52 9.82 14.01
C ASP A 6 3.52 8.81 14.63
N GLU A 7 3.11 8.02 15.64
CA GLU A 7 3.83 6.83 16.09
C GLU A 7 3.70 5.68 15.06
N LEU A 8 4.46 5.83 13.97
CA LEU A 8 5.22 4.79 13.26
C LEU A 8 4.43 3.54 12.82
N TYR A 9 3.48 3.73 11.91
CA TYR A 9 3.14 2.62 11.02
C TYR A 9 4.39 2.21 10.21
N PRO A 10 4.66 0.92 10.02
CA PRO A 10 5.73 0.48 9.14
C PRO A 10 5.51 1.02 7.72
N GLU A 11 6.49 1.74 7.20
CA GLU A 11 6.45 2.30 5.85
C GLU A 11 7.46 1.62 4.94
N ILE A 12 7.08 1.47 3.68
CA ILE A 12 7.97 1.02 2.61
C ILE A 12 7.87 2.04 1.49
N THR A 13 9.00 2.65 1.16
CA THR A 13 9.15 3.50 -0.02
C THR A 13 9.69 2.68 -1.18
N LEU A 14 9.00 2.73 -2.31
CA LEU A 14 9.39 2.14 -3.57
C LEU A 14 9.64 3.28 -4.55
N GLU A 15 10.89 3.41 -4.99
CA GLU A 15 11.31 4.44 -5.94
C GLU A 15 11.88 3.75 -7.19
N THR A 16 11.33 4.10 -8.35
CA THR A 16 11.84 3.75 -9.67
C THR A 16 12.12 5.02 -10.47
N GLU A 17 12.63 4.89 -11.70
CA GLU A 17 12.92 6.04 -12.55
C GLU A 17 11.66 6.86 -12.91
N ASP A 18 10.49 6.22 -12.91
CA ASP A 18 9.23 6.82 -13.36
C ASP A 18 8.22 7.09 -12.23
N ILE A 19 8.35 6.40 -11.09
CA ILE A 19 7.36 6.49 -10.00
C ILE A 19 8.01 6.40 -8.62
N VAL A 20 7.54 7.26 -7.71
CA VAL A 20 7.82 7.19 -6.28
C VAL A 20 6.53 6.90 -5.54
N MET A 21 6.51 5.81 -4.78
CA MET A 21 5.35 5.39 -3.98
C MET A 21 5.77 5.13 -2.53
N THR A 22 5.00 5.65 -1.59
CA THR A 22 5.15 5.34 -0.16
C THR A 22 3.93 4.58 0.32
N ILE A 23 4.15 3.40 0.91
CA ILE A 23 3.09 2.51 1.41
C ILE A 23 3.24 2.42 2.92
N SER A 24 2.23 2.90 3.66
CA SER A 24 2.19 2.84 5.12
C SER A 24 1.21 1.77 5.60
N LEU A 25 1.69 0.82 6.41
CA LEU A 25 0.91 -0.35 6.83
C LEU A 25 0.25 -0.12 8.18
N LYS A 26 -1.07 0.08 8.18
CA LYS A 26 -1.86 0.21 9.41
C LYS A 26 -2.29 -1.12 10.02
N LYS A 27 -2.25 -2.20 9.24
CA LYS A 27 -2.70 -3.53 9.67
C LYS A 27 -1.65 -4.19 10.57
N ASP A 28 -2.09 -4.65 11.74
CA ASP A 28 -1.26 -5.45 12.64
C ASP A 28 -1.24 -6.93 12.21
N TYR A 29 -0.13 -7.36 11.60
CA TYR A 29 0.09 -8.77 11.23
C TYR A 29 0.62 -9.63 12.38
N SER A 30 0.94 -9.05 13.55
CA SER A 30 1.55 -9.80 14.67
C SER A 30 0.64 -10.86 15.28
N GLN A 31 -0.68 -10.77 15.04
CA GLN A 31 -1.68 -11.74 15.48
C GLN A 31 -1.45 -13.13 14.86
N THR A 32 -0.87 -13.20 13.67
CA THR A 32 -0.53 -14.44 12.98
C THR A 32 0.85 -14.93 13.44
N LYS A 33 0.90 -16.02 14.22
CA LYS A 33 2.16 -16.52 14.81
C LYS A 33 3.17 -17.01 13.77
N ASP A 34 2.69 -17.68 12.72
CA ASP A 34 3.54 -18.22 11.66
C ASP A 34 4.03 -17.10 10.72
N VAL A 35 5.36 -16.95 10.62
CA VAL A 35 6.02 -15.95 9.76
C VAL A 35 5.69 -16.17 8.28
N ASN A 36 5.58 -17.42 7.83
CA ASN A 36 5.28 -17.72 6.43
C ASN A 36 3.82 -17.36 6.08
N VAL A 37 2.91 -17.55 7.03
CA VAL A 37 1.50 -17.13 6.86
C VAL A 37 1.41 -15.60 6.84
N ARG A 38 2.09 -14.91 7.77
CA ARG A 38 2.18 -13.43 7.78
C ARG A 38 2.65 -12.86 6.44
N LYS A 39 3.72 -13.43 5.89
CA LYS A 39 4.25 -13.02 4.57
C LYS A 39 3.22 -13.21 3.46
N LYS A 40 2.51 -14.34 3.45
CA LYS A 40 1.46 -14.60 2.44
C LYS A 40 0.29 -13.63 2.58
N GLU A 41 -0.16 -13.35 3.79
CA GLU A 41 -1.24 -12.40 4.07
C GLU A 41 -0.85 -10.98 3.62
N PHE A 42 0.35 -10.53 4.01
CA PHE A 42 0.87 -9.23 3.58
C PHE A 42 0.90 -9.07 2.06
N ILE A 43 1.45 -10.06 1.34
CA ILE A 43 1.52 -10.01 -0.13
C ILE A 43 0.13 -10.08 -0.76
N LYS A 44 -0.80 -10.84 -0.18
CA LYS A 44 -2.18 -10.89 -0.65
C LYS A 44 -2.84 -9.53 -0.50
N ASP A 45 -2.74 -8.92 0.67
CA ASP A 45 -3.35 -7.61 0.96
C ASP A 45 -2.75 -6.52 0.05
N LEU A 46 -1.44 -6.57 -0.23
CA LEU A 46 -0.80 -5.65 -1.18
C LEU A 46 -1.34 -5.80 -2.60
N ASN A 47 -1.53 -7.04 -3.08
CA ASN A 47 -2.11 -7.28 -4.40
C ASN A 47 -3.57 -6.85 -4.47
N ASP A 48 -4.33 -7.08 -3.40
CA ASP A 48 -5.73 -6.66 -3.31
C ASP A 48 -5.81 -5.11 -3.33
N PHE A 49 -4.93 -4.42 -2.60
CA PHE A 49 -4.80 -2.96 -2.64
C PHE A 49 -4.46 -2.42 -4.04
N ILE A 50 -3.51 -3.02 -4.75
CA ILE A 50 -3.14 -2.59 -6.11
C ILE A 50 -4.33 -2.75 -7.07
N LYS A 51 -5.06 -3.87 -6.98
CA LYS A 51 -6.25 -4.08 -7.81
C LYS A 51 -7.35 -3.08 -7.50
N GLU A 52 -7.61 -2.81 -6.23
CA GLU A 52 -8.57 -1.79 -5.83
C GLU A 52 -8.14 -0.43 -6.38
N PHE A 53 -6.86 -0.08 -6.25
CA PHE A 53 -6.29 1.15 -6.80
C PHE A 53 -6.48 1.25 -8.32
N GLU A 54 -6.20 0.19 -9.09
CA GLU A 54 -6.41 0.14 -10.55
C GLU A 54 -7.86 0.46 -10.96
N GLU A 55 -8.84 0.12 -10.12
CA GLU A 55 -10.26 0.34 -10.37
C GLU A 55 -10.78 1.70 -9.86
N THR A 56 -9.97 2.46 -9.09
CA THR A 56 -10.38 3.77 -8.58
C THR A 56 -10.52 4.80 -9.69
N SER A 57 -11.50 5.71 -9.53
CA SER A 57 -11.67 6.84 -10.44
C SER A 57 -10.43 7.72 -10.52
N GLU A 58 -9.71 7.89 -9.42
CA GLU A 58 -8.48 8.69 -9.34
C GLU A 58 -7.35 8.07 -10.16
N SER A 59 -7.15 6.75 -10.08
CA SER A 59 -6.18 6.03 -10.90
C SER A 59 -6.56 6.07 -12.38
N LEU A 60 -7.84 5.86 -12.71
CA LEU A 60 -8.33 5.94 -14.09
C LEU A 60 -8.17 7.35 -14.67
N GLU A 61 -8.44 8.40 -13.88
CA GLU A 61 -8.23 9.79 -14.28
C GLU A 61 -6.75 10.11 -14.47
N PHE A 62 -5.87 9.59 -13.60
CA PHE A 62 -4.43 9.72 -13.77
C PHE A 62 -3.94 9.04 -15.05
N MET A 63 -4.41 7.83 -15.35
CA MET A 63 -4.01 7.11 -16.57
C MET A 63 -4.47 7.79 -17.85
N ARG A 64 -5.63 8.48 -17.84
CA ARG A 64 -6.11 9.26 -18.99
C ARG A 64 -5.15 10.36 -19.43
N TYR A 65 -4.27 10.85 -18.56
CA TYR A 65 -3.22 11.80 -18.94
C TYR A 65 -2.30 11.26 -20.06
N PHE A 66 -2.19 9.94 -20.19
CA PHE A 66 -1.33 9.26 -21.15
C PHE A 66 -2.09 8.70 -22.38
N ASP A 67 -3.41 8.90 -22.46
CA ASP A 67 -4.24 8.42 -23.59
C ASP A 67 -4.24 9.38 -24.80
N ASP A 68 -3.69 10.59 -24.65
CA ASP A 68 -3.48 11.60 -25.71
C ASP A 68 -2.05 11.61 -26.26
#